data_AF-A0A6G1X274-F1
#
_entry.id   AF-A0A6G1X274-F1
#
_cell.length_a   1.000
_cell.length_b   1.000
_cell.length_c   1.000
_cell.angle_alpha   90.00
_cell.angle_beta   90.00
_cell.angle_gamma   90.00
#
_symmetry.space_group_name_H-M   'P 1'
#
loop_
_entity.id
_entity.type
_entity.pdbx_description
1 polymer ?
#
loop_
_entity_poly.entity_id
_entity_poly.type
_entity_poly.pdbx_seq_one_letter_code
_entity_poly.pdbx_strand_id
1 'polypeptide(L)'
;MEKERKKVVYEKSSPNTTIQKTLVTARLFEGFWDRWIAHGIKKSVTNLVNHEVKKVYDWVRFFNQFADHHFQQATRYEKHHQTQLAEEHFQLAGLYFNLIYWIFPDRFDEKVTWYKKSLEAFSKADENSRIKRILKTLKIDGKDCVGRVRVPSHPKGSIVIINPMDSSKEELYTYENHFVDLGFATFSFDGPGQGETFTINGLKANRNRWNQFMNKVITLAYETLPQIPVYLFGTSSGASWSIEASQHPYVRKAVAVSPPISNQNSVALPNYFQERMSYILEQDPQMLPETNDLSNCKPVLLVHGNQDVMVKDSDIYELYNRLPSGKKLIEYHHETHCCNGKLTEIREQSVRWFND
;
A
#
# COMPACT_ATOMS: atom_id res chain seq x y z
N MET A 1 -23.01 11.31 -24.05
CA MET A 1 -21.99 10.29 -23.71
C MET A 1 -21.23 10.53 -22.40
N GLU A 2 -20.39 11.56 -22.23
CA GLU A 2 -19.58 11.72 -20.99
C GLU A 2 -20.42 12.16 -19.78
N LYS A 3 -21.37 13.11 -19.96
CA LYS A 3 -22.35 13.47 -18.91
C LYS A 3 -23.29 12.32 -18.54
N GLU A 4 -23.64 11.46 -19.49
CA GLU A 4 -24.43 10.25 -19.23
C GLU A 4 -23.62 9.19 -18.49
N ARG A 5 -22.34 8.98 -18.82
CA ARG A 5 -21.44 8.11 -18.05
C ARG A 5 -21.26 8.61 -16.60
N LYS A 6 -21.11 9.93 -16.40
CA LYS A 6 -21.08 10.57 -15.07
C LYS A 6 -22.36 10.28 -14.28
N LYS A 7 -23.53 10.50 -14.88
CA LYS A 7 -24.82 10.13 -14.26
C LYS A 7 -24.87 8.64 -13.93
N VAL A 8 -24.45 7.76 -14.84
CA VAL A 8 -24.54 6.30 -14.65
C VAL A 8 -23.68 5.78 -13.48
N VAL A 9 -22.47 6.31 -13.23
CA VAL A 9 -21.63 5.87 -12.09
C VAL A 9 -22.19 6.33 -10.74
N TYR A 10 -22.75 7.54 -10.67
CA TYR A 10 -23.35 8.10 -9.46
C TYR A 10 -24.80 7.66 -9.22
N GLU A 11 -25.55 7.30 -10.27
CA GLU A 11 -26.97 6.92 -10.20
C GLU A 11 -27.19 5.39 -10.17
N LYS A 12 -26.28 4.56 -10.71
CA LYS A 12 -26.34 3.08 -10.52
C LYS A 12 -25.75 2.67 -9.17
N SER A 13 -26.20 3.26 -8.07
CA SER A 13 -26.05 2.65 -6.75
C SER A 13 -27.13 1.56 -6.57
N SER A 14 -27.04 0.50 -7.36
CA SER A 14 -27.76 -0.74 -7.06
C SER A 14 -27.22 -1.30 -5.74
N PRO A 15 -28.05 -1.92 -4.87
CA PRO A 15 -27.60 -2.56 -3.63
C PRO A 15 -26.43 -3.55 -3.79
N ASN A 16 -26.19 -4.02 -5.02
CA ASN A 16 -25.20 -5.04 -5.36
C ASN A 16 -23.89 -4.50 -5.95
N THR A 17 -23.66 -3.19 -6.04
CA THR A 17 -22.38 -2.68 -6.54
C THR A 17 -21.28 -2.73 -5.48
N THR A 18 -20.02 -2.93 -5.90
CA THR A 18 -18.85 -2.93 -5.02
C THR A 18 -18.73 -1.64 -4.19
N ILE A 19 -19.12 -0.50 -4.76
CA ILE A 19 -19.16 0.80 -4.08
C ILE A 19 -20.18 0.78 -2.94
N GLN A 20 -21.41 0.30 -3.18
CA GLN A 20 -22.44 0.25 -2.14
C GLN A 20 -22.04 -0.68 -0.99
N LYS A 21 -21.47 -1.85 -1.31
CA LYS A 21 -20.92 -2.77 -0.30
C LYS A 21 -19.80 -2.12 0.51
N THR A 22 -18.89 -1.40 -0.14
CA THR A 22 -17.83 -0.63 0.53
C THR A 22 -18.39 0.42 1.48
N LEU A 23 -19.40 1.20 1.06
CA LEU A 23 -20.06 2.20 1.91
C LEU A 23 -20.74 1.56 3.13
N VAL A 24 -21.44 0.45 2.94
CA VAL A 24 -22.06 -0.28 4.05
C VAL A 24 -20.99 -0.79 5.02
N THR A 25 -19.92 -1.40 4.51
CA THR A 25 -18.83 -1.89 5.34
C THR A 25 -18.19 -0.77 6.16
N ALA A 26 -17.85 0.34 5.51
CA ALA A 26 -17.22 1.50 6.13
C ALA A 26 -18.09 2.16 7.23
N ARG A 27 -19.42 1.98 7.19
CA ARG A 27 -20.34 2.53 8.20
C ARG A 27 -20.61 1.57 9.35
N LEU A 28 -20.64 0.27 9.07
CA LEU A 28 -21.08 -0.75 10.04
C LEU A 28 -19.94 -1.46 10.76
N PHE A 29 -18.74 -1.50 10.18
CA PHE A 29 -17.60 -2.24 10.75
C PHE A 29 -16.47 -1.26 11.05
N GLU A 30 -16.21 -1.02 12.35
CA GLU A 30 -15.15 -0.10 12.78
C GLU A 30 -13.77 -0.49 12.23
N GLY A 31 -13.48 -1.81 12.18
CA GLY A 31 -12.20 -2.33 11.70
C GLY A 31 -11.88 -2.02 10.23
N PHE A 32 -12.87 -1.57 9.44
CA PHE A 32 -12.60 -1.02 8.09
C PHE A 32 -11.62 0.17 8.15
N TRP A 33 -11.69 0.98 9.21
CA TRP A 33 -10.93 2.21 9.35
C TRP A 33 -9.54 2.02 9.92
N ASP A 34 -9.21 0.87 10.51
CA ASP A 34 -7.93 0.64 11.20
C ASP A 34 -6.72 0.91 10.29
N ARG A 35 -6.78 0.42 9.04
CA ARG A 35 -5.77 0.67 8.01
C ARG A 35 -5.60 2.17 7.72
N TRP A 36 -6.69 2.89 7.52
CA TRP A 36 -6.66 4.32 7.20
C TRP A 36 -6.19 5.16 8.38
N ILE A 37 -6.57 4.77 9.61
CA ILE A 37 -6.13 5.41 10.85
C ILE A 37 -4.63 5.22 11.03
N ALA A 38 -4.12 4.01 10.78
CA ALA A 38 -2.69 3.71 10.87
C ALA A 38 -1.82 4.53 9.89
N HIS A 39 -2.42 5.04 8.80
CA HIS A 39 -1.74 5.89 7.82
C HIS A 39 -1.99 7.40 8.01
N GLY A 40 -2.83 7.80 8.97
CA GLY A 40 -2.97 9.20 9.41
C GLY A 40 -4.38 9.79 9.34
N ILE A 41 -5.39 9.06 8.84
CA ILE A 41 -6.79 9.51 8.94
C ILE A 41 -7.19 9.53 10.42
N LYS A 42 -7.67 10.68 10.92
CA LYS A 42 -8.02 10.81 12.33
C LYS A 42 -9.25 9.97 12.67
N LYS A 43 -9.23 9.24 13.79
CA LYS A 43 -10.40 8.51 14.32
C LYS A 43 -11.63 9.40 14.50
N SER A 44 -11.44 10.67 14.85
CA SER A 44 -12.54 11.65 14.94
C SER A 44 -13.24 11.88 13.60
N VAL A 45 -12.53 11.76 12.47
CA VAL A 45 -13.10 11.89 11.13
C VAL A 45 -13.86 10.62 10.75
N THR A 46 -13.30 9.45 11.02
CA THR A 46 -13.95 8.16 10.71
C THR A 46 -15.24 7.96 11.51
N ASN A 47 -15.29 8.45 12.77
CA ASN A 47 -16.50 8.41 13.59
C ASN A 47 -17.69 9.19 12.99
N LEU A 48 -17.44 10.21 12.17
CA LEU A 48 -18.48 11.00 11.53
C LEU A 48 -19.06 10.32 10.28
N VAL A 49 -18.34 9.37 9.68
CA VAL A 49 -18.71 8.74 8.40
C VAL A 49 -20.07 8.05 8.48
N ASN A 50 -20.39 7.37 9.58
CA ASN A 50 -21.67 6.67 9.73
C ASN A 50 -22.89 7.58 9.56
N HIS A 51 -22.76 8.85 9.97
CA HIS A 51 -23.83 9.85 9.91
C HIS A 51 -23.82 10.67 8.60
N GLU A 52 -22.63 11.04 8.11
CA GLU A 52 -22.45 11.99 7.02
C GLU A 52 -22.41 11.35 5.63
N VAL A 53 -22.05 10.07 5.53
CA VAL A 53 -21.78 9.42 4.25
C VAL A 53 -22.78 8.30 4.00
N LYS A 54 -23.73 8.51 3.08
CA LYS A 54 -24.76 7.51 2.72
C LYS A 54 -24.59 6.98 1.30
N LYS A 55 -24.13 7.85 0.39
CA LYS A 55 -23.89 7.55 -1.02
C LYS A 55 -22.47 7.92 -1.40
N VAL A 56 -22.03 7.46 -2.58
CA VAL A 56 -20.68 7.75 -3.10
C VAL A 56 -20.43 9.25 -3.30
N TYR A 57 -21.46 10.03 -3.63
CA TYR A 57 -21.34 11.49 -3.69
C TYR A 57 -21.03 12.09 -2.32
N ASP A 58 -21.65 11.58 -1.25
CA ASP A 58 -21.37 12.04 0.12
C ASP A 58 -19.94 11.69 0.52
N TRP A 59 -19.44 10.51 0.13
CA TRP A 59 -18.05 10.09 0.35
C TRP A 59 -17.07 11.08 -0.26
N VAL A 60 -17.24 11.37 -1.56
CA VAL A 60 -16.40 12.31 -2.30
C VAL A 60 -16.45 13.69 -1.66
N ARG A 61 -17.66 14.22 -1.41
CA ARG A 61 -17.85 15.54 -0.80
C ARG A 61 -17.22 15.62 0.59
N PHE A 62 -17.48 14.64 1.45
CA PHE A 62 -17.04 14.60 2.84
C PHE A 62 -15.51 14.59 2.93
N PHE A 63 -14.84 13.64 2.27
CA PHE A 63 -13.39 13.56 2.33
C PHE A 63 -12.69 14.70 1.56
N ASN A 64 -13.32 15.27 0.52
CA ASN A 64 -12.76 16.43 -0.17
C ASN A 64 -12.66 17.66 0.75
N GLN A 65 -13.60 17.85 1.68
CA GLN A 65 -13.53 18.95 2.66
C GLN A 65 -12.27 18.85 3.52
N PHE A 66 -11.91 17.65 3.98
CA PHE A 66 -10.69 17.42 4.74
C PHE A 66 -9.43 17.56 3.89
N ALA A 67 -9.44 17.04 2.66
CA ALA A 67 -8.34 17.18 1.71
C ALA A 67 -8.03 18.67 1.43
N ASP A 68 -9.06 19.45 1.09
CA ASP A 68 -8.92 20.89 0.80
C ASP A 68 -8.49 21.67 2.04
N HIS A 69 -9.02 21.34 3.23
CA HIS A 69 -8.58 21.96 4.48
C HIS A 69 -7.08 21.75 4.71
N HIS A 70 -6.61 20.50 4.63
CA HIS A 70 -5.21 20.18 4.84
C HIS A 70 -4.31 20.85 3.78
N PHE A 71 -4.71 20.85 2.52
CA PHE A 71 -3.97 21.52 1.45
C PHE A 71 -3.84 23.03 1.67
N GLN A 72 -4.92 23.69 2.12
CA GLN A 72 -4.91 25.12 2.45
C GLN A 72 -4.01 25.44 3.65
N GLN A 73 -4.06 24.61 4.70
CA GLN A 73 -3.16 24.78 5.85
C GLN A 73 -1.70 24.58 5.44
N ALA A 74 -1.40 23.54 4.66
CA ALA A 74 -0.06 23.29 4.15
C ALA A 74 0.47 24.48 3.34
N THR A 75 -0.35 25.05 2.47
CA THR A 75 0.00 26.25 1.69
C THR A 75 0.29 27.47 2.58
N ARG A 76 -0.39 27.62 3.72
CA ARG A 76 -0.11 28.68 4.69
C ARG A 76 1.23 28.43 5.40
N TYR A 77 1.47 27.19 5.85
CA TYR A 77 2.74 26.82 6.48
C TYR A 77 3.93 26.99 5.55
N GLU A 78 3.79 26.59 4.28
CA GLU A 78 4.79 26.79 3.23
C GLU A 78 5.12 28.29 3.05
N LYS A 79 4.11 29.16 2.98
CA LYS A 79 4.29 30.62 2.89
C LYS A 79 4.98 31.23 4.11
N HIS A 80 4.84 30.61 5.28
CA HIS A 80 5.49 31.02 6.52
C HIS A 80 6.80 30.27 6.78
N HIS A 81 7.33 29.53 5.79
CA HIS A 81 8.57 28.76 5.88
C HIS A 81 8.56 27.68 6.99
N GLN A 82 7.37 27.22 7.39
CA GLN A 82 7.18 26.11 8.33
C GLN A 82 7.13 24.79 7.56
N THR A 83 8.26 24.41 6.96
CA THR A 83 8.36 23.31 5.97
C THR A 83 7.90 21.95 6.50
N GLN A 84 8.21 21.62 7.76
CA GLN A 84 7.77 20.36 8.35
C GLN A 84 6.23 20.29 8.44
N LEU A 85 5.59 21.33 8.96
CA LEU A 85 4.12 21.41 9.05
C LEU A 85 3.48 21.43 7.66
N ALA A 86 4.13 22.06 6.68
CA ALA A 86 3.69 22.05 5.29
C ALA A 86 3.73 20.63 4.70
N GLU A 87 4.85 19.90 4.87
CA GLU A 87 4.99 18.51 4.43
C GLU A 87 3.90 17.62 5.04
N GLU A 88 3.73 17.66 6.37
CA GLU A 88 2.74 16.85 7.09
C GLU A 88 1.31 17.11 6.58
N HIS A 89 0.92 18.38 6.42
CA HIS A 89 -0.41 18.71 5.93
C HIS A 89 -0.60 18.40 4.45
N PHE A 90 0.42 18.54 3.59
CA PHE A 90 0.31 18.13 2.19
C PHE A 90 0.19 16.60 2.06
N GLN A 91 0.92 15.81 2.87
CA GLN A 91 0.78 14.35 2.92
C GLN A 91 -0.63 13.93 3.36
N LEU A 92 -1.19 14.58 4.39
CA LEU A 92 -2.56 14.33 4.82
C LEU A 92 -3.58 14.68 3.73
N ALA A 93 -3.42 15.82 3.03
CA ALA A 93 -4.27 16.16 1.89
C ALA A 93 -4.21 15.07 0.79
N GLY A 94 -3.00 14.61 0.47
CA GLY A 94 -2.77 13.50 -0.46
C GLY A 94 -3.49 12.22 -0.02
N LEU A 95 -3.38 11.83 1.25
CA LEU A 95 -4.05 10.66 1.80
C LEU A 95 -5.58 10.76 1.73
N TYR A 96 -6.17 11.94 1.99
CA TYR A 96 -7.62 12.12 1.81
C TYR A 96 -8.03 12.03 0.34
N PHE A 97 -7.27 12.60 -0.60
CA PHE A 97 -7.54 12.40 -2.04
C PHE A 97 -7.36 10.94 -2.45
N ASN A 98 -6.41 10.22 -1.84
CA ASN A 98 -6.20 8.79 -2.00
C ASN A 98 -7.46 8.00 -1.62
N LEU A 99 -8.01 8.27 -0.43
CA LEU A 99 -9.25 7.66 0.06
C LEU A 99 -10.47 7.96 -0.84
N ILE A 100 -10.52 9.15 -1.45
CA ILE A 100 -11.60 9.51 -2.40
C ILE A 100 -11.55 8.63 -3.66
N TYR A 101 -10.39 8.50 -4.32
CA TYR A 101 -10.34 7.68 -5.54
C TYR A 101 -10.43 6.18 -5.22
N TRP A 102 -9.97 5.76 -4.03
CA TRP A 102 -9.94 4.36 -3.61
C TRP A 102 -11.33 3.72 -3.60
N ILE A 103 -12.40 4.44 -3.26
CA ILE A 103 -13.75 3.84 -3.26
C ILE A 103 -14.17 3.30 -4.64
N PHE A 104 -13.61 3.85 -5.72
CA PHE A 104 -13.95 3.45 -7.08
C PHE A 104 -13.08 2.27 -7.53
N PRO A 105 -13.64 1.09 -7.81
CA PRO A 105 -12.84 -0.06 -8.21
C PRO A 105 -12.31 0.06 -9.65
N ASP A 106 -13.16 0.49 -10.60
CA ASP A 106 -12.81 0.59 -12.01
C ASP A 106 -12.13 1.91 -12.39
N ARG A 107 -11.48 1.96 -13.56
CA ARG A 107 -10.83 3.15 -14.13
C ARG A 107 -11.81 4.00 -14.93
N PHE A 108 -11.92 5.27 -14.56
CA PHE A 108 -12.62 6.30 -15.33
C PHE A 108 -12.06 7.68 -15.01
N ASP A 109 -12.40 8.69 -15.81
CA ASP A 109 -11.74 10.00 -15.82
C ASP A 109 -11.77 10.72 -14.46
N GLU A 110 -12.83 10.52 -13.68
CA GLU A 110 -12.93 11.16 -12.36
C GLU A 110 -12.06 10.48 -11.31
N LYS A 111 -11.98 9.14 -11.30
CA LYS A 111 -11.00 8.42 -10.48
C LYS A 111 -9.59 8.89 -10.78
N VAL A 112 -9.25 9.05 -12.07
CA VAL A 112 -7.96 9.60 -12.50
C VAL A 112 -7.76 11.04 -11.99
N THR A 113 -8.79 11.86 -12.01
CA THR A 113 -8.73 13.25 -11.51
C THR A 113 -8.44 13.29 -10.01
N TRP A 114 -9.13 12.46 -9.21
CA TRP A 114 -8.88 12.36 -7.77
C TRP A 114 -7.47 11.84 -7.47
N TYR A 115 -7.01 10.84 -8.23
CA TYR A 115 -5.64 10.34 -8.10
C TYR A 115 -4.59 11.41 -8.41
N LYS A 116 -4.78 12.21 -9.46
CA LYS A 116 -3.88 13.32 -9.80
C LYS A 116 -3.80 14.39 -8.70
N LYS A 117 -4.91 14.69 -8.01
CA LYS A 117 -4.89 15.58 -6.83
C LYS A 117 -4.07 14.99 -5.68
N SER A 118 -4.15 13.68 -5.46
CA SER A 118 -3.29 12.98 -4.50
C SER A 118 -1.81 13.17 -4.87
N LEU A 119 -1.44 12.89 -6.13
CA LEU A 119 -0.06 13.07 -6.61
C LEU A 119 0.43 14.52 -6.49
N GLU A 120 -0.42 15.51 -6.79
CA GLU A 120 -0.10 16.93 -6.64
C GLU A 120 0.23 17.28 -5.19
N ALA A 121 -0.62 16.86 -4.25
CA ALA A 121 -0.40 17.09 -2.82
C ALA A 121 0.90 16.42 -2.35
N PHE A 122 1.16 15.18 -2.74
CA PHE A 122 2.43 14.50 -2.41
C PHE A 122 3.65 15.15 -3.07
N SER A 123 3.53 15.69 -4.27
CA SER A 123 4.62 16.46 -4.89
C SER A 123 4.95 17.71 -4.09
N LYS A 124 3.95 18.45 -3.60
CA LYS A 124 4.16 19.61 -2.73
C LYS A 124 4.73 19.23 -1.37
N ALA A 125 4.32 18.08 -0.82
CA ALA A 125 4.97 17.53 0.37
C ALA A 125 6.47 17.27 0.13
N ASP A 126 6.82 16.66 -1.00
CA ASP A 126 8.21 16.37 -1.36
C ASP A 126 9.08 17.63 -1.56
N GLU A 127 8.48 18.71 -2.05
CA GLU A 127 9.14 20.03 -2.17
C GLU A 127 9.53 20.57 -0.80
N ASN A 128 8.68 20.36 0.21
CA ASN A 128 8.89 20.80 1.60
C ASN A 128 9.72 19.80 2.44
N SER A 129 9.92 18.57 1.95
CA SER A 129 10.65 17.53 2.68
C SER A 129 12.14 17.84 2.86
N ARG A 130 12.64 17.46 4.05
CA ARG A 130 14.08 17.43 4.38
C ARG A 130 14.87 16.50 3.46
N ILE A 131 14.30 15.34 3.14
CA ILE A 131 14.93 14.33 2.27
C ILE A 131 14.19 14.32 0.95
N LYS A 132 14.90 14.75 -0.10
CA LYS A 132 14.30 14.89 -1.42
C LYS A 132 13.89 13.54 -2.00
N ARG A 133 12.69 13.52 -2.56
CA ARG A 133 12.15 12.38 -3.30
C ARG A 133 12.68 12.39 -4.73
N ILE A 134 13.24 11.26 -5.15
CA ILE A 134 13.65 10.98 -6.53
C ILE A 134 12.56 10.13 -7.16
N LEU A 135 11.97 10.60 -8.27
CA LEU A 135 11.07 9.78 -9.08
C LEU A 135 11.88 8.86 -9.97
N LYS A 136 11.48 7.59 -10.01
CA LYS A 136 12.03 6.58 -10.90
C LYS A 136 10.88 5.86 -11.60
N THR A 137 11.11 5.48 -12.84
CA THR A 137 10.09 4.79 -13.64
C THR A 137 10.66 3.48 -14.15
N LEU A 138 9.92 2.40 -13.91
CA LEU A 138 10.15 1.10 -14.51
C LEU A 138 9.11 0.85 -15.60
N LYS A 139 9.41 -0.05 -16.54
CA LYS A 139 8.45 -0.48 -17.56
C LYS A 139 8.13 -1.97 -17.41
N ILE A 140 6.84 -2.27 -17.38
CA ILE A 140 6.27 -3.63 -17.42
C ILE A 140 5.26 -3.63 -18.56
N ASP A 141 5.43 -4.53 -19.54
CA ASP A 141 4.61 -4.61 -20.75
C ASP A 141 4.43 -3.24 -21.45
N GLY A 142 5.51 -2.44 -21.48
CA GLY A 142 5.52 -1.10 -22.08
C GLY A 142 4.79 -0.01 -21.27
N LYS A 143 4.16 -0.35 -20.14
CA LYS A 143 3.49 0.58 -19.23
C LYS A 143 4.39 1.03 -18.10
N ASP A 144 4.24 2.28 -17.71
CA ASP A 144 5.04 2.88 -16.64
C ASP A 144 4.57 2.41 -15.26
N CYS A 145 5.54 2.00 -14.45
CA CYS A 145 5.41 1.76 -13.01
C CYS A 145 6.29 2.79 -12.30
N VAL A 146 5.66 3.85 -11.80
CA VAL A 146 6.35 4.99 -11.18
C VAL A 146 6.57 4.72 -9.70
N GLY A 147 7.76 5.03 -9.21
CA GLY A 147 8.13 4.89 -7.82
C GLY A 147 8.82 6.10 -7.24
N ARG A 148 8.76 6.13 -5.91
CA ARG A 148 9.31 7.15 -5.02
C ARG A 148 10.53 6.54 -4.35
N VAL A 149 11.68 7.17 -4.55
CA VAL A 149 12.94 6.80 -3.91
C VAL A 149 13.37 7.92 -2.98
N ARG A 150 13.62 7.60 -1.71
CA ARG A 150 14.18 8.54 -0.72
C ARG A 150 15.47 7.95 -0.16
N VAL A 151 16.55 8.73 -0.16
CA VAL A 151 17.89 8.28 0.25
C VAL A 151 18.40 9.21 1.35
N PRO A 152 18.54 8.74 2.60
CA PRO A 152 19.19 9.51 3.65
C PRO A 152 20.70 9.64 3.37
N SER A 153 21.40 10.58 4.00
CA SER A 153 22.81 10.87 3.71
C SER A 153 23.76 9.67 3.92
N HIS A 154 23.45 8.80 4.89
CA HIS A 154 24.25 7.62 5.21
C HIS A 154 23.33 6.40 5.34
N PRO A 155 22.86 5.83 4.21
CA PRO A 155 21.88 4.75 4.24
C PRO A 155 22.52 3.46 4.77
N LYS A 156 21.88 2.86 5.78
CA LYS A 156 22.29 1.56 6.35
C LYS A 156 21.89 0.37 5.47
N GLY A 157 20.89 0.59 4.62
CA GLY A 157 20.26 -0.42 3.78
C GLY A 157 19.25 0.22 2.83
N SER A 158 18.89 -0.51 1.79
CA SER A 158 17.79 -0.16 0.87
C SER A 158 16.60 -1.06 1.17
N ILE A 159 15.46 -0.48 1.54
CA ILE A 159 14.21 -1.21 1.77
C ILE A 159 13.30 -1.02 0.56
N VAL A 160 12.97 -2.11 -0.12
CA VAL A 160 11.88 -2.15 -1.10
C VAL A 160 10.58 -2.38 -0.33
N ILE A 161 9.69 -1.39 -0.38
CA ILE A 161 8.37 -1.44 0.26
C ILE A 161 7.38 -2.02 -0.74
N ILE A 162 6.71 -3.10 -0.36
CA ILE A 162 5.80 -3.85 -1.22
C ILE A 162 4.37 -3.71 -0.68
N ASN A 163 3.59 -2.87 -1.34
CA ASN A 163 2.25 -2.49 -0.91
C ASN A 163 1.23 -3.62 -1.12
N PRO A 164 0.11 -3.64 -0.36
CA PRO A 164 -1.05 -4.47 -0.68
C PRO A 164 -1.60 -4.18 -2.07
N MET A 165 -2.21 -5.17 -2.73
CA MET A 165 -2.68 -5.06 -4.12
C MET A 165 -3.70 -3.93 -4.31
N ASP A 166 -4.58 -3.70 -3.35
CA ASP A 166 -5.62 -2.67 -3.42
C ASP A 166 -5.15 -1.30 -2.87
N SER A 167 -3.83 -1.08 -2.83
CA SER A 167 -3.20 0.10 -2.25
C SER A 167 -2.33 0.84 -3.28
N SER A 168 -1.64 1.88 -2.82
CA SER A 168 -0.70 2.71 -3.58
C SER A 168 0.44 3.17 -2.67
N LYS A 169 1.56 3.53 -3.28
CA LYS A 169 2.71 4.13 -2.58
C LYS A 169 2.34 5.39 -1.79
N GLU A 170 1.41 6.21 -2.32
CA GLU A 170 0.91 7.41 -1.63
C GLU A 170 0.12 7.09 -0.35
N GLU A 171 -0.57 5.96 -0.29
CA GLU A 171 -1.29 5.55 0.92
C GLU A 171 -0.31 5.18 2.04
N LEU A 172 0.75 4.45 1.70
CA LEU A 172 1.74 3.92 2.64
C LEU A 172 2.92 4.87 2.87
N TYR A 173 2.76 6.18 2.60
CA TYR A 173 3.84 7.18 2.74
C TYR A 173 4.48 7.20 4.15
N THR A 174 3.72 6.84 5.19
CA THR A 174 4.22 6.72 6.57
C THR A 174 5.34 5.67 6.70
N TYR A 175 5.38 4.67 5.81
CA TYR A 175 6.44 3.67 5.80
C TYR A 175 7.73 4.27 5.24
N GLU A 176 7.61 5.02 4.13
CA GLU A 176 8.73 5.77 3.55
C GLU A 176 9.36 6.69 4.60
N ASN A 177 8.54 7.55 5.22
CA ASN A 177 9.01 8.50 6.23
C ASN A 177 9.72 7.80 7.39
N HIS A 178 9.08 6.78 7.98
CA HIS A 178 9.62 6.13 9.17
C HIS A 178 10.92 5.37 8.88
N PHE A 179 11.00 4.62 7.78
CA PHE A 179 12.23 3.89 7.44
C PHE A 179 13.38 4.84 7.09
N VAL A 180 13.08 5.96 6.42
CA VAL A 180 14.06 7.02 6.16
C VAL A 180 14.59 7.63 7.46
N ASP A 181 13.72 7.91 8.42
CA ASP A 181 14.13 8.43 9.74
C ASP A 181 14.96 7.41 10.55
N LEU A 182 14.72 6.12 10.35
CA LEU A 182 15.53 5.02 10.91
C LEU A 182 16.88 4.82 10.18
N GLY A 183 17.11 5.56 9.08
CA GLY A 183 18.37 5.59 8.34
C GLY A 183 18.45 4.65 7.15
N PHE A 184 17.31 4.22 6.59
CA PHE A 184 17.26 3.36 5.40
C PHE A 184 16.82 4.14 4.17
N ALA A 185 17.42 3.83 3.02
CA ALA A 185 16.87 4.27 1.76
C ALA A 185 15.58 3.48 1.47
N THR A 186 14.57 4.13 0.90
CA THR A 186 13.27 3.49 0.61
C THR A 186 12.98 3.52 -0.86
N PHE A 187 12.50 2.40 -1.39
CA PHE A 187 12.04 2.23 -2.78
C PHE A 187 10.58 1.79 -2.74
N SER A 188 9.67 2.69 -3.08
CA SER A 188 8.22 2.50 -3.00
C SER A 188 7.59 2.72 -4.36
N PHE A 189 7.12 1.66 -5.00
CA PHE A 189 6.62 1.67 -6.37
C PHE A 189 5.19 1.16 -6.42
N ASP A 190 4.39 1.69 -7.35
CA ASP A 190 3.11 1.07 -7.70
C ASP A 190 3.36 -0.05 -8.72
N GLY A 191 3.10 -1.29 -8.32
CA GLY A 191 3.16 -2.44 -9.21
C GLY A 191 1.96 -2.55 -10.16
N PRO A 192 1.95 -3.57 -11.04
CA PRO A 192 0.78 -3.89 -11.85
C PRO A 192 -0.49 -4.00 -10.98
N GLY A 193 -1.59 -3.35 -11.38
CA GLY A 193 -2.84 -3.33 -10.61
C GLY A 193 -2.92 -2.26 -9.49
N GLN A 194 -1.81 -1.61 -9.13
CA GLN A 194 -1.76 -0.65 -8.02
C GLN A 194 -1.75 0.81 -8.50
N GLY A 195 -2.18 1.71 -7.60
CA GLY A 195 -2.00 3.17 -7.68
C GLY A 195 -1.98 3.75 -9.10
N GLU A 196 -0.87 4.39 -9.44
CA GLU A 196 -0.63 5.09 -10.69
C GLU A 196 -0.60 4.15 -11.89
N THR A 197 0.02 2.98 -11.70
CA THR A 197 0.23 1.94 -12.70
C THR A 197 -1.09 1.41 -13.26
N PHE A 198 -2.10 1.19 -12.41
CA PHE A 198 -3.45 0.84 -12.87
C PHE A 198 -4.27 2.07 -13.21
N THR A 199 -4.35 3.05 -12.29
CA THR A 199 -5.32 4.14 -12.40
C THR A 199 -5.03 5.04 -13.59
N ILE A 200 -3.76 5.41 -13.81
CA ILE A 200 -3.36 6.25 -14.93
C ILE A 200 -3.01 5.39 -16.14
N ASN A 201 -2.13 4.40 -15.96
CA ASN A 201 -1.49 3.68 -17.07
C ASN A 201 -2.28 2.45 -17.57
N GLY A 202 -3.27 2.00 -16.79
CA GLY A 202 -4.18 0.91 -17.14
C GLY A 202 -3.56 -0.48 -17.07
N LEU A 203 -2.40 -0.64 -16.44
CA LEU A 203 -1.75 -1.94 -16.34
C LEU A 203 -2.40 -2.78 -15.23
N LYS A 204 -3.06 -3.86 -15.63
CA LYS A 204 -3.64 -4.85 -14.73
C LYS A 204 -2.60 -5.83 -14.21
N ALA A 205 -2.86 -6.38 -13.03
CA ALA A 205 -2.00 -7.38 -12.42
C ALA A 205 -2.26 -8.78 -12.95
N ASN A 206 -1.18 -9.54 -13.03
CA ASN A 206 -1.15 -11.00 -13.05
C ASN A 206 0.18 -11.42 -12.39
N ARG A 207 0.36 -12.71 -12.07
CA ARG A 207 1.58 -13.20 -11.43
C ARG A 207 2.86 -12.89 -12.22
N ASN A 208 2.84 -13.06 -13.55
CA ASN A 208 4.03 -12.84 -14.38
C ASN A 208 4.51 -11.38 -14.34
N ARG A 209 3.59 -10.43 -14.51
CA ARG A 209 3.90 -8.99 -14.43
C ARG A 209 4.47 -8.62 -13.06
N TRP A 210 3.96 -9.22 -11.99
CA TRP A 210 4.49 -9.01 -10.65
C TRP A 210 5.88 -9.61 -10.43
N ASN A 211 6.14 -10.84 -10.92
CA ASN A 211 7.48 -11.41 -10.94
C ASN A 211 8.48 -10.48 -11.65
N GLN A 212 8.13 -10.00 -12.85
CA GLN A 212 8.98 -9.05 -13.59
C GLN A 212 9.18 -7.73 -12.83
N PHE A 213 8.12 -7.19 -12.23
CA PHE A 213 8.15 -5.97 -11.44
C PHE A 213 9.09 -6.09 -10.24
N MET A 214 8.95 -7.16 -9.44
CA MET A 214 9.78 -7.39 -8.26
C MET A 214 11.26 -7.50 -8.63
N ASN A 215 11.59 -8.29 -9.65
CA ASN A 215 12.96 -8.41 -10.15
C ASN A 215 13.55 -7.05 -10.57
N LYS A 216 12.78 -6.22 -11.28
CA LYS A 216 13.22 -4.89 -11.72
C LYS A 216 13.39 -3.90 -10.58
N VAL A 217 12.47 -3.85 -9.61
CA VAL A 217 12.58 -2.92 -8.46
C VAL A 217 13.78 -3.30 -7.58
N ILE A 218 14.00 -4.58 -7.33
CA ILE A 218 15.14 -5.07 -6.54
C ILE A 218 16.46 -4.75 -7.24
N THR A 219 16.54 -5.01 -8.56
CA THR A 219 17.72 -4.67 -9.36
C THR A 219 17.98 -3.18 -9.35
N LEU A 220 16.95 -2.36 -9.55
CA LEU A 220 17.07 -0.90 -9.45
C LEU A 220 17.57 -0.44 -8.08
N ALA A 221 17.08 -1.03 -6.99
CA ALA A 221 17.51 -0.69 -5.64
C ALA A 221 19.00 -0.98 -5.42
N TYR A 222 19.47 -2.14 -5.88
CA TYR A 222 20.87 -2.54 -5.85
C TYR A 222 21.75 -1.62 -6.71
N GLU A 223 21.33 -1.31 -7.94
CA GLU A 223 22.09 -0.44 -8.86
C GLU A 223 22.13 1.03 -8.40
N THR A 224 21.07 1.50 -7.74
CA THR A 224 20.99 2.88 -7.25
C THR A 224 21.93 3.12 -6.07
N LEU A 225 22.11 2.12 -5.20
CA LEU A 225 23.01 2.18 -4.05
C LEU A 225 23.89 0.91 -4.01
N PRO A 226 24.90 0.81 -4.88
CA PRO A 226 25.78 -0.36 -4.90
C PRO A 226 26.45 -0.56 -3.55
N GLN A 227 26.64 -1.83 -3.16
CA GLN A 227 27.26 -2.25 -1.89
C GLN A 227 26.41 -2.00 -0.63
N ILE A 228 25.28 -1.31 -0.74
CA ILE A 228 24.29 -1.19 0.35
C ILE A 228 23.35 -2.41 0.28
N PRO A 229 23.10 -3.11 1.41
CA PRO A 229 22.26 -4.30 1.40
C PRO A 229 20.80 -3.96 1.01
N VAL A 230 20.19 -4.81 0.19
CA VAL A 230 18.77 -4.69 -0.20
C VAL A 230 17.91 -5.60 0.69
N TYR A 231 16.85 -5.03 1.24
CA TYR A 231 15.88 -5.66 2.10
C TYR A 231 14.47 -5.49 1.53
N LEU A 232 13.58 -6.43 1.86
CA LEU A 232 12.18 -6.36 1.46
C LEU A 232 11.29 -6.18 2.69
N PHE A 233 10.28 -5.32 2.57
CA PHE A 233 9.22 -5.16 3.58
C PHE A 233 7.87 -5.19 2.86
N GLY A 234 7.08 -6.23 3.11
CA GLY A 234 5.77 -6.40 2.48
C GLY A 234 4.65 -6.59 3.52
N THR A 235 3.47 -6.09 3.18
CA THR A 235 2.24 -6.26 3.98
C THR A 235 1.12 -6.86 3.13
N SER A 236 0.29 -7.74 3.71
CA SER A 236 -0.80 -8.44 3.00
C SER A 236 -0.29 -9.16 1.74
N SER A 237 -0.92 -9.04 0.58
CA SER A 237 -0.42 -9.61 -0.68
C SER A 237 1.03 -9.21 -1.01
N GLY A 238 1.46 -8.01 -0.59
CA GLY A 238 2.84 -7.58 -0.73
C GLY A 238 3.81 -8.38 0.15
N ALA A 239 3.34 -8.91 1.28
CA ALA A 239 4.10 -9.81 2.15
C ALA A 239 4.36 -11.14 1.45
N SER A 240 3.39 -11.71 0.73
CA SER A 240 3.61 -12.92 -0.08
C SER A 240 4.67 -12.70 -1.15
N TRP A 241 4.61 -11.55 -1.84
CA TRP A 241 5.63 -11.14 -2.81
C TRP A 241 6.99 -10.88 -2.17
N SER A 242 7.05 -10.37 -0.94
CA SER A 242 8.31 -10.19 -0.21
C SER A 242 8.99 -11.53 0.09
N ILE A 243 8.21 -12.60 0.33
CA ILE A 243 8.74 -13.94 0.57
C ILE A 243 9.28 -14.54 -0.72
N GLU A 244 8.48 -14.53 -1.79
CA GLU A 244 8.90 -15.05 -3.10
C GLU A 244 10.14 -14.31 -3.60
N ALA A 245 10.08 -12.98 -3.64
CA ALA A 245 11.14 -12.16 -4.20
C ALA A 245 12.39 -12.13 -3.32
N SER A 246 12.31 -12.61 -2.08
CA SER A 246 13.50 -12.78 -1.23
C SER A 246 14.52 -13.71 -1.87
N GLN A 247 14.10 -14.64 -2.74
CA GLN A 247 15.01 -15.54 -3.45
C GLN A 247 15.98 -14.82 -4.39
N HIS A 248 15.71 -13.56 -4.74
CA HIS A 248 16.57 -12.76 -5.60
C HIS A 248 17.99 -12.63 -5.02
N PRO A 249 19.06 -12.78 -5.83
CA PRO A 249 20.44 -12.82 -5.35
C PRO A 249 20.89 -11.53 -4.63
N TYR A 250 20.29 -10.38 -4.96
CA TYR A 250 20.61 -9.10 -4.30
C TYR A 250 19.91 -8.88 -2.96
N VAL A 251 18.91 -9.70 -2.62
CA VAL A 251 18.18 -9.54 -1.35
C VAL A 251 18.95 -10.20 -0.22
N ARG A 252 19.05 -9.48 0.91
CA ARG A 252 19.71 -9.95 2.12
C ARG A 252 18.74 -10.61 3.10
N LYS A 253 17.61 -9.95 3.37
CA LYS A 253 16.54 -10.40 4.29
C LYS A 253 15.18 -9.81 3.87
N ALA A 254 14.10 -10.45 4.29
CA ALA A 254 12.74 -9.96 4.07
C ALA A 254 11.93 -9.91 5.37
N VAL A 255 10.90 -9.05 5.39
CA VAL A 255 9.85 -8.99 6.40
C VAL A 255 8.51 -9.12 5.69
N ALA A 256 7.67 -10.02 6.18
CA ALA A 256 6.37 -10.32 5.62
C ALA A 256 5.29 -10.24 6.72
N VAL A 257 4.40 -9.25 6.62
CA VAL A 257 3.32 -9.01 7.58
C VAL A 257 1.99 -9.54 7.04
N SER A 258 1.40 -10.53 7.71
CA SER A 258 0.15 -11.20 7.34
C SER A 258 0.10 -11.68 5.87
N PRO A 259 1.05 -12.51 5.41
CA PRO A 259 1.07 -12.98 4.01
C PRO A 259 -0.08 -13.95 3.69
N PRO A 260 -0.99 -13.64 2.75
CA PRO A 260 -1.89 -14.64 2.19
C PRO A 260 -1.13 -15.62 1.30
N ILE A 261 -1.53 -16.90 1.30
CA ILE A 261 -0.79 -17.97 0.60
C ILE A 261 -1.67 -18.57 -0.51
N SER A 262 -1.11 -18.75 -1.70
CA SER A 262 -1.85 -19.16 -2.90
C SER A 262 -2.44 -20.56 -2.85
N ASN A 263 -1.81 -21.48 -2.11
CA ASN A 263 -2.10 -22.91 -2.20
C ASN A 263 -3.24 -23.37 -1.29
N GLN A 264 -3.84 -22.45 -0.54
CA GLN A 264 -4.89 -22.76 0.41
C GLN A 264 -6.12 -21.94 0.04
N ASN A 265 -7.25 -22.63 -0.17
CA ASN A 265 -8.57 -22.03 -0.42
C ASN A 265 -9.10 -21.23 0.81
N SER A 266 -8.22 -20.66 1.63
CA SER A 266 -8.50 -20.21 2.99
C SER A 266 -8.69 -18.69 3.13
N VAL A 267 -8.42 -17.89 2.09
CA VAL A 267 -8.60 -16.44 2.20
C VAL A 267 -10.09 -16.09 2.09
N ALA A 268 -10.76 -15.97 3.23
CA ALA A 268 -12.12 -15.47 3.34
C ALA A 268 -12.14 -13.95 3.09
N LEU A 269 -11.94 -13.54 1.84
CA LEU A 269 -11.99 -12.13 1.46
C LEU A 269 -13.44 -11.62 1.53
N PRO A 270 -13.70 -10.45 2.13
CA PRO A 270 -15.00 -9.81 2.05
C PRO A 270 -15.46 -9.65 0.58
N ASN A 271 -16.75 -9.86 0.31
CA ASN A 271 -17.28 -9.85 -1.07
C ASN A 271 -16.94 -8.56 -1.86
N TYR A 272 -16.92 -7.40 -1.20
CA TYR A 272 -16.54 -6.14 -1.86
C TYR A 272 -15.06 -6.15 -2.31
N PHE A 273 -14.19 -6.81 -1.55
CA PHE A 273 -12.78 -6.90 -1.87
C PHE A 273 -12.54 -7.85 -3.04
N GLN A 274 -13.21 -9.01 -3.06
CA GLN A 274 -13.15 -9.94 -4.20
C GLN A 274 -13.59 -9.27 -5.51
N GLU A 275 -14.72 -8.56 -5.49
CA GLU A 275 -15.20 -7.83 -6.66
C GLU A 275 -14.23 -6.74 -7.10
N ARG A 276 -13.66 -5.98 -6.15
CA ARG A 276 -12.62 -4.98 -6.43
C ARG A 276 -11.42 -5.59 -7.16
N MET A 277 -10.98 -6.79 -6.76
CA MET A 277 -9.85 -7.46 -7.40
C MET A 277 -10.12 -7.75 -8.89
N SER A 278 -11.35 -8.10 -9.26
CA SER A 278 -11.70 -8.39 -10.66
C SER A 278 -11.50 -7.21 -11.62
N TYR A 279 -11.50 -5.97 -11.10
CA TYR A 279 -11.25 -4.78 -11.91
C TYR A 279 -9.76 -4.58 -12.23
N ILE A 280 -8.88 -4.98 -11.31
CA ILE A 280 -7.43 -4.73 -11.40
C ILE A 280 -6.64 -5.95 -11.85
N LEU A 281 -7.22 -7.15 -11.75
CA LEU A 281 -6.63 -8.39 -12.26
C LEU A 281 -6.97 -8.61 -13.75
N GLU A 282 -6.04 -9.22 -14.47
CA GLU A 282 -6.30 -9.77 -15.81
C GLU A 282 -7.17 -11.04 -15.72
N GLN A 283 -7.63 -11.59 -16.85
CA GLN A 283 -8.62 -12.68 -16.89
C GLN A 283 -8.18 -13.97 -16.15
N ASP A 284 -6.87 -14.17 -15.94
CA ASP A 284 -6.36 -15.13 -14.97
C ASP A 284 -6.22 -14.45 -13.59
N PRO A 285 -7.07 -14.80 -12.61
CA PRO A 285 -7.13 -14.11 -11.32
C PRO A 285 -5.94 -14.42 -10.40
N GLN A 286 -5.01 -15.29 -10.82
CA GLN A 286 -3.90 -15.67 -9.96
C GLN A 286 -2.79 -14.60 -9.97
N MET A 287 -2.81 -13.74 -8.94
CA MET A 287 -1.80 -12.71 -8.72
C MET A 287 -0.82 -13.02 -7.58
N LEU A 288 -1.22 -13.81 -6.58
CA LEU A 288 -0.28 -14.20 -5.54
C LEU A 288 0.82 -15.10 -6.12
N PRO A 289 2.06 -15.00 -5.61
CA PRO A 289 3.14 -15.86 -6.03
C PRO A 289 2.83 -17.31 -5.64
N GLU A 290 3.36 -18.26 -6.42
CA GLU A 290 3.33 -19.66 -6.00
C GLU A 290 4.33 -19.87 -4.89
N THR A 291 3.86 -20.40 -3.78
CA THR A 291 4.72 -20.68 -2.62
C THR A 291 5.14 -22.14 -2.59
N ASN A 292 5.24 -22.85 -3.72
CA ASN A 292 5.50 -24.30 -3.75
C ASN A 292 6.90 -24.65 -3.24
N ASP A 293 7.91 -23.92 -3.72
CA ASP A 293 9.31 -24.06 -3.30
C ASP A 293 9.79 -22.76 -2.65
N LEU A 294 10.15 -22.84 -1.37
CA LEU A 294 10.68 -21.73 -0.57
C LEU A 294 12.14 -21.99 -0.14
N SER A 295 12.77 -23.04 -0.66
CA SER A 295 14.09 -23.51 -0.21
C SER A 295 15.20 -22.46 -0.39
N ASN A 296 15.08 -21.60 -1.41
CA ASN A 296 16.05 -20.54 -1.70
C ASN A 296 15.70 -19.20 -1.07
N CYS A 297 14.59 -19.09 -0.31
CA CYS A 297 14.23 -17.84 0.35
C CYS A 297 15.34 -17.39 1.30
N LYS A 298 15.62 -16.10 1.31
CA LYS A 298 16.54 -15.50 2.29
C LYS A 298 15.86 -15.48 3.66
N PRO A 299 16.58 -15.21 4.76
CA PRO A 299 15.97 -15.12 6.08
C PRO A 299 14.75 -14.18 6.09
N VAL A 300 13.62 -14.71 6.54
CA VAL A 300 12.33 -14.00 6.61
C VAL A 300 11.91 -13.82 8.06
N LEU A 301 11.55 -12.59 8.42
CA LEU A 301 10.75 -12.31 9.61
C LEU A 301 9.28 -12.31 9.23
N LEU A 302 8.53 -13.31 9.71
CA LEU A 302 7.08 -13.33 9.62
C LEU A 302 6.48 -12.54 10.78
N VAL A 303 5.44 -11.77 10.48
CA VAL A 303 4.64 -11.05 11.47
C VAL A 303 3.18 -11.37 11.25
N HIS A 304 2.46 -11.72 12.31
CA HIS A 304 1.06 -12.11 12.24
C HIS A 304 0.23 -11.60 13.41
N GLY A 305 -1.05 -11.35 13.18
CA GLY A 305 -2.02 -10.99 14.21
C GLY A 305 -2.98 -12.15 14.42
N ASN A 306 -3.15 -12.64 15.65
CA ASN A 306 -3.98 -13.83 15.91
C ASN A 306 -5.50 -13.57 15.81
N GLN A 307 -5.92 -12.32 15.52
CA GLN A 307 -7.31 -11.97 15.18
C GLN A 307 -7.49 -11.70 13.67
N ASP A 308 -6.52 -12.09 12.84
CA ASP A 308 -6.63 -12.00 11.39
C ASP A 308 -7.72 -12.97 10.88
N VAL A 309 -8.78 -12.39 10.30
CA VAL A 309 -9.90 -13.15 9.72
C VAL A 309 -9.68 -13.49 8.24
N MET A 310 -8.64 -12.93 7.61
CA MET A 310 -8.28 -13.16 6.22
C MET A 310 -7.23 -14.25 6.06
N VAL A 311 -6.26 -14.32 6.98
CA VAL A 311 -5.17 -15.31 6.98
C VAL A 311 -5.20 -16.06 8.30
N LYS A 312 -5.33 -17.40 8.25
CA LYS A 312 -5.44 -18.22 9.46
C LYS A 312 -4.07 -18.43 10.09
N ASP A 313 -4.05 -18.54 11.41
CA ASP A 313 -2.85 -18.90 12.19
C ASP A 313 -2.21 -20.22 11.71
N SER A 314 -3.05 -21.22 11.38
CA SER A 314 -2.57 -22.50 10.83
C SER A 314 -1.73 -22.33 9.56
N ASP A 315 -2.14 -21.40 8.70
CA ASP A 315 -1.54 -21.17 7.39
C ASP A 315 -0.17 -20.48 7.59
N ILE A 316 -0.08 -19.57 8.57
CA ILE A 316 1.16 -18.93 9.00
C ILE A 316 2.13 -19.92 9.62
N TYR A 317 1.66 -20.81 10.50
CA TYR A 317 2.52 -21.84 11.10
C TYR A 317 3.06 -22.82 10.06
N GLU A 318 2.22 -23.24 9.11
CA GLU A 318 2.66 -24.09 7.99
C GLU A 318 3.71 -23.38 7.13
N LEU A 319 3.47 -22.12 6.77
CA LEU A 319 4.43 -21.30 6.03
C LEU A 319 5.75 -21.17 6.79
N TYR A 320 5.69 -20.84 8.08
CA TYR A 320 6.86 -20.71 8.93
C TYR A 320 7.69 -22.01 8.91
N ASN A 321 7.04 -23.16 9.08
CA ASN A 321 7.73 -24.45 9.08
C ASN A 321 8.44 -24.75 7.75
N ARG A 322 7.89 -24.27 6.62
CA ARG A 322 8.44 -24.47 5.27
C ARG A 322 9.56 -23.49 4.89
N LEU A 323 9.64 -22.34 5.56
CA LEU A 323 10.72 -21.38 5.33
C LEU A 323 12.09 -21.95 5.74
N PRO A 324 13.21 -21.53 5.13
CA PRO A 324 14.55 -22.00 5.48
C PRO A 324 15.01 -21.64 6.90
N SER A 325 16.24 -22.02 7.24
CA SER A 325 16.89 -21.62 8.51
C SER A 325 17.10 -20.09 8.58
N GLY A 326 17.19 -19.57 9.80
CA GLY A 326 17.29 -18.11 10.02
C GLY A 326 15.95 -17.39 9.88
N LYS A 327 14.81 -18.08 9.92
CA LYS A 327 13.47 -17.46 10.01
C LYS A 327 13.14 -17.05 11.44
N LYS A 328 12.28 -16.04 11.61
CA LYS A 328 11.67 -15.64 12.90
C LYS A 328 10.17 -15.39 12.69
N LEU A 329 9.37 -15.60 13.73
CA LEU A 329 7.94 -15.29 13.77
C LEU A 329 7.68 -14.37 14.96
N ILE A 330 6.97 -13.25 14.73
CA ILE A 330 6.42 -12.37 15.75
C ILE A 330 4.90 -12.42 15.64
N GLU A 331 4.24 -12.62 16.77
CA GLU A 331 2.78 -12.67 16.84
C GLU A 331 2.24 -11.57 17.76
N TYR A 332 1.14 -10.96 17.33
CA TYR A 332 0.39 -10.00 18.11
C TYR A 332 -1.01 -10.55 18.39
N HIS A 333 -1.25 -11.00 19.63
CA HIS A 333 -2.48 -11.71 20.02
C HIS A 333 -3.79 -10.92 19.84
N HIS A 334 -3.71 -9.59 19.83
CA HIS A 334 -4.87 -8.70 19.74
C HIS A 334 -4.95 -7.92 18.44
N GLU A 335 -4.08 -8.23 17.48
CA GLU A 335 -4.07 -7.56 16.19
C GLU A 335 -4.80 -8.37 15.12
N THR A 336 -5.39 -7.64 14.18
CA THR A 336 -6.08 -8.17 13.01
C THR A 336 -5.13 -8.20 11.80
N HIS A 337 -5.68 -8.37 10.59
CA HIS A 337 -4.91 -8.40 9.36
C HIS A 337 -3.97 -7.19 9.21
N CYS A 338 -2.71 -7.44 8.85
CA CYS A 338 -1.61 -6.47 8.75
C CYS A 338 -1.14 -5.83 10.07
N CYS A 339 -1.75 -6.15 11.21
CA CYS A 339 -1.37 -5.60 12.51
C CYS A 339 -1.31 -4.05 12.52
N ASN A 340 -2.35 -3.40 12.00
CA ASN A 340 -2.40 -1.95 11.81
C ASN A 340 -2.06 -1.15 13.07
N GLY A 341 -2.49 -1.62 14.25
CA GLY A 341 -2.20 -0.98 15.53
C GLY A 341 -0.74 -1.06 15.97
N LYS A 342 0.04 -1.93 15.33
CA LYS A 342 1.45 -2.22 15.64
C LYS A 342 2.42 -1.85 14.54
N LEU A 343 1.96 -1.23 13.45
CA LEU A 343 2.81 -0.98 12.28
C LEU A 343 4.09 -0.16 12.58
N THR A 344 4.04 0.81 13.49
CA THR A 344 5.25 1.54 13.92
C THR A 344 6.25 0.61 14.59
N GLU A 345 5.79 -0.17 15.58
CA GLU A 345 6.61 -1.17 16.29
C GLU A 345 7.17 -2.22 15.31
N ILE A 346 6.35 -2.70 14.37
CA ILE A 346 6.76 -3.66 13.34
C ILE A 346 7.87 -3.09 12.45
N ARG A 347 7.81 -1.82 12.04
CA ARG A 347 8.88 -1.18 11.27
C ARG A 347 10.18 -1.06 12.08
N GLU A 348 10.10 -0.78 13.38
CA GLU A 348 11.28 -0.78 14.27
C GLU A 348 11.89 -2.17 14.42
N GLN A 349 11.06 -3.19 14.63
CA GLN A 349 11.51 -4.59 14.69
C GLN A 349 12.10 -5.06 13.36
N SER A 350 11.56 -4.58 12.24
CA SER A 350 12.10 -4.86 10.90
C SER A 350 13.53 -4.33 10.75
N VAL A 351 13.79 -3.11 11.22
CA VAL A 351 15.13 -2.54 11.18
C VAL A 351 16.10 -3.28 12.09
N ARG A 352 15.67 -3.72 13.28
CA ARG A 352 16.48 -4.59 14.14
C ARG A 352 16.81 -5.90 13.43
N TRP A 353 15.80 -6.53 12.84
CA TRP A 353 15.93 -7.75 12.05
C TRP A 353 16.92 -7.64 10.89
N PHE A 354 16.99 -6.49 10.22
CA PHE A 354 17.93 -6.23 9.13
C PHE A 354 19.38 -6.07 9.58
N ASN A 355 19.60 -5.64 10.83
CA ASN A 355 20.92 -5.40 11.43
C ASN A 355 21.48 -6.60 12.21
N ASP A 356 20.60 -7.48 12.72
CA ASP A 356 20.95 -8.83 13.20
C ASP A 356 21.65 -9.64 12.10
#